data_AF-A0A2M7ST18-F1
#
_entry.id   AF-A0A2M7ST18-F1
#
_cell.length_a   1.000
_cell.length_b   1.000
_cell.length_c   1.000
_cell.angle_alpha   90.00
_cell.angle_beta   90.00
_cell.angle_gamma   90.00
#
_symmetry.space_group_name_H-M   'P 1'
#
loop_
_entity.id
_entity.type
_entity.pdbx_description
1 polymer ?
#
loop_
_entity_poly.entity_id
_entity_poly.type
_entity_poly.pdbx_seq_one_letter_code
_entity_poly.pdbx_strand_id
1 'polypeptide(L)'
;FRKALGFENVVRFEHHIVETWKSIVVQPYDRRAELLEIAGHVANISAKHEGGDPEVEQTLAHPSDILDYFREKTEVIESGDWDNLQNNFMLKVEACNHTARALTEKGLSFVAAQKLHR
;
A
#
# COMPACT_ATOMS: atom_id res chain seq x y z
N PHE A 1 -0.29 21.87 16.29
CA PHE A 1 -1.49 22.12 15.47
C PHE A 1 -2.64 21.16 15.82
N ARG A 2 -2.51 19.84 15.63
CA ARG A 2 -3.58 18.85 15.93
C ARG A 2 -4.11 18.87 17.37
N LYS A 3 -3.22 19.03 18.35
CA LYS A 3 -3.58 19.19 19.77
C LYS A 3 -4.54 20.36 20.02
N ALA A 4 -4.27 21.48 19.38
CA ALA A 4 -5.10 22.68 19.49
C ALA A 4 -6.49 22.51 18.87
N LEU A 5 -6.64 21.53 17.95
CA LEU A 5 -7.91 21.19 17.30
C LEU A 5 -8.61 19.96 17.93
N GLY A 6 -8.05 19.37 18.99
CA GLY A 6 -8.62 18.16 19.62
C GLY A 6 -8.54 16.89 18.75
N PHE A 7 -7.69 16.88 17.71
CA PHE A 7 -7.65 15.82 16.70
C PHE A 7 -6.59 14.73 16.93
N GLU A 8 -6.01 14.66 18.13
CA GLU A 8 -4.97 13.68 18.44
C GLU A 8 -5.46 12.24 18.31
N ASN A 9 -6.73 11.97 18.67
CA ASN A 9 -7.28 10.61 18.74
C ASN A 9 -8.16 10.21 17.55
N VAL A 10 -8.61 11.17 16.74
CA VAL A 10 -9.59 10.90 15.65
C VAL A 10 -8.95 10.94 14.26
N VAL A 11 -7.81 11.61 14.09
CA VAL A 11 -7.12 11.72 12.80
C VAL A 11 -6.01 10.69 12.70
N ARG A 12 -6.00 9.93 11.60
CA ARG A 12 -4.90 9.03 11.24
C ARG A 12 -3.98 9.70 10.22
N PHE A 13 -2.69 9.44 10.31
CA PHE A 13 -1.74 9.77 9.25
C PHE A 13 -1.76 8.63 8.24
N GLU A 14 -2.29 8.89 7.06
CA GLU A 14 -2.10 7.99 5.92
C GLU A 14 -0.67 8.14 5.43
N HIS A 15 0.09 7.05 5.49
CA HIS A 15 1.48 7.00 5.08
C HIS A 15 1.61 5.94 3.98
N HIS A 16 1.79 6.41 2.75
CA HIS A 16 1.98 5.53 1.60
C HIS A 16 3.36 4.89 1.70
N ILE A 17 3.40 3.56 1.57
CA ILE A 17 4.62 2.74 1.71
C ILE A 17 5.17 2.43 0.34
N VAL A 18 4.33 1.87 -0.52
CA VAL A 18 4.59 1.61 -1.93
C VAL A 18 3.43 2.17 -2.73
N GLU A 19 3.73 2.60 -3.95
CA GLU A 19 2.80 3.29 -4.84
C GLU A 19 2.75 2.59 -6.19
N THR A 20 1.67 2.81 -6.95
CA THR A 20 1.59 2.29 -8.33
C THR A 20 2.82 2.70 -9.13
N TRP A 21 3.35 1.80 -9.96
CA TRP A 21 4.59 2.02 -10.69
C TRP A 21 4.51 3.20 -11.68
N LYS A 22 3.34 3.42 -12.29
CA LYS A 22 3.15 4.43 -13.33
C LYS A 22 2.34 5.66 -12.86
N SER A 23 2.48 6.72 -13.66
CA SER A 23 1.60 7.91 -13.75
C SER A 23 1.76 9.02 -12.71
N ILE A 24 1.65 8.77 -11.39
CA ILE A 24 1.61 9.86 -10.40
C ILE A 24 2.90 9.99 -9.57
N VAL A 25 3.45 8.87 -9.11
CA VAL A 25 4.55 8.86 -8.14
C VAL A 25 5.88 8.52 -8.82
N VAL A 26 6.94 9.26 -8.48
CA VAL A 26 8.30 8.99 -8.97
C VAL A 26 8.84 7.71 -8.32
N GLN A 27 9.27 6.77 -9.15
CA GLN A 27 9.82 5.49 -8.74
C GLN A 27 11.36 5.49 -8.68
N PRO A 28 11.99 4.62 -7.87
CA PRO A 28 11.37 3.66 -6.94
C PRO A 28 10.82 4.35 -5.69
N TYR A 29 9.60 3.99 -5.30
CA TYR A 29 8.94 4.48 -4.09
C TYR A 29 8.74 3.33 -3.10
N ASP A 30 9.64 3.25 -2.11
CA ASP A 30 9.50 2.40 -0.93
C ASP A 30 9.85 3.20 0.33
N ARG A 31 8.86 3.39 1.21
CA ARG A 31 8.98 4.08 2.51
C ARG A 31 8.89 3.13 3.70
N ARG A 32 9.02 1.82 3.49
CA ARG A 32 8.96 0.82 4.55
C ARG A 32 10.00 1.06 5.64
N ALA A 33 11.24 1.41 5.27
CA ALA A 33 12.30 1.72 6.23
C ALA A 33 11.93 2.91 7.13
N GLU A 34 11.35 3.97 6.54
CA GLU A 34 10.84 5.14 7.27
C GLU A 34 9.72 4.73 8.22
N LEU A 35 8.74 3.94 7.75
CA LEU A 35 7.67 3.41 8.60
C LEU A 35 8.24 2.66 9.82
N LEU A 36 9.23 1.79 9.61
CA LEU A 36 9.86 1.05 10.70
C LEU A 36 10.49 2.00 11.73
N GLU A 37 11.11 3.09 11.29
CA GLU A 37 11.70 4.11 12.18
C GLU A 37 10.64 4.77 13.05
N ILE A 38 9.50 5.17 12.47
CA ILE A 38 8.50 6.02 13.15
C ILE A 38 7.38 5.26 13.86
N ALA A 39 7.07 4.02 13.46
CA ALA A 39 5.89 3.29 13.93
C ALA A 39 5.86 3.00 15.44
N GLY A 40 7.02 3.03 16.11
CA GLY A 40 7.12 2.83 17.56
C GLY A 40 6.80 4.07 18.41
N HIS A 41 6.75 5.27 17.81
CA HIS A 41 6.62 6.52 18.56
C HIS A 41 5.69 7.57 17.93
N VAL A 42 5.26 7.37 16.68
CA VAL A 42 4.22 8.18 16.04
C VAL A 42 2.89 7.41 16.08
N ALA A 43 1.96 7.89 16.90
CA ALA A 43 0.64 7.28 17.03
C ALA A 43 -0.24 7.50 15.77
N ASN A 44 -1.21 6.61 15.57
CA ASN A 44 -2.26 6.71 14.56
C ASN A 44 -1.76 6.75 13.09
N ILE A 45 -0.73 5.97 12.75
CA ILE A 45 -0.30 5.77 11.36
C ILE A 45 -1.13 4.67 10.69
N SER A 46 -1.54 4.91 9.45
CA SER A 46 -2.11 3.95 8.52
C SER A 46 -1.12 3.73 7.38
N ALA A 47 -0.41 2.62 7.38
CA ALA A 47 0.46 2.22 6.28
C ALA A 47 -0.38 1.78 5.09
N LYS A 48 -0.19 2.42 3.93
CA LYS A 48 -0.99 2.18 2.72
C LYS A 48 -0.11 1.70 1.57
N HIS A 49 -0.64 0.78 0.79
CA HIS A 49 0.04 0.17 -0.36
C HIS A 49 -0.87 0.30 -1.56
N GLU A 50 -0.37 0.92 -2.62
CA GLU A 50 -1.10 1.10 -3.89
C GLU A 50 -0.49 0.28 -5.05
N GLY A 51 0.78 -0.16 -4.91
CA GLY A 51 1.48 -1.04 -5.86
C GLY A 51 2.24 -2.17 -5.16
N GLY A 52 2.97 -2.99 -5.93
CA GLY A 52 3.88 -4.00 -5.43
C GLY A 52 5.25 -3.44 -5.00
N ASP A 53 6.16 -4.34 -4.63
CA ASP A 53 7.53 -3.97 -4.30
C ASP A 53 8.30 -3.51 -5.57
N PRO A 54 9.09 -2.41 -5.50
CA PRO A 54 9.78 -1.84 -6.67
C PRO A 54 10.65 -2.82 -7.46
N GLU A 55 11.29 -3.77 -6.77
CA GLU A 55 12.15 -4.78 -7.38
C GLU A 55 11.38 -5.76 -8.28
N VAL A 56 10.09 -5.96 -8.01
CA VAL A 56 9.20 -6.79 -8.82
C VAL A 56 8.54 -5.93 -9.90
N GLU A 57 7.93 -4.81 -9.53
CA GLU A 57 7.18 -3.92 -10.43
C GLU A 57 7.97 -3.51 -11.67
N GLN A 58 9.26 -3.15 -11.50
CA GLN A 58 10.14 -2.74 -12.61
C GLN A 58 10.35 -3.83 -13.68
N THR A 59 10.04 -5.09 -13.37
CA THR A 59 10.25 -6.24 -14.25
C THR A 59 8.99 -6.69 -14.97
N LEU A 60 7.82 -6.15 -14.57
CA LEU A 60 6.54 -6.58 -15.12
C LEU A 60 6.36 -6.01 -16.54
N ALA A 61 5.84 -6.86 -17.44
CA ALA A 61 5.40 -6.40 -18.75
C ALA A 61 4.21 -5.42 -18.65
N HIS A 62 3.35 -5.63 -17.64
CA HIS A 62 2.24 -4.76 -17.27
C HIS A 62 2.39 -4.37 -15.78
N PRO A 63 3.18 -3.33 -15.47
CA PRO A 63 3.35 -2.85 -14.10
C PRO A 63 2.11 -2.08 -13.64
N SER A 64 1.92 -1.96 -12.32
CA SER A 64 0.74 -1.29 -11.78
C SER A 64 0.62 0.17 -12.22
N ASP A 65 -0.60 0.58 -12.60
CA ASP A 65 -0.91 1.95 -12.99
C ASP A 65 -2.16 2.42 -12.26
N ILE A 66 -2.08 3.57 -11.59
CA ILE A 66 -3.25 4.17 -10.93
C ILE A 66 -4.36 4.51 -11.94
N LEU A 67 -4.01 4.70 -13.21
CA LEU A 67 -4.99 5.00 -14.25
C LEU A 67 -5.87 3.79 -14.60
N ASP A 68 -5.45 2.56 -14.27
CA ASP A 68 -6.28 1.36 -14.48
C ASP A 68 -7.57 1.37 -13.64
N TYR A 69 -7.60 2.13 -12.54
CA TYR A 69 -8.76 2.23 -11.66
C TYR A 69 -9.92 2.98 -12.34
N PHE A 70 -9.65 3.70 -13.42
CA PHE A 70 -10.64 4.45 -14.19
C PHE A 70 -11.09 3.71 -15.46
N ARG A 71 -10.53 2.53 -15.72
CA ARG A 71 -10.91 1.71 -16.88
C ARG A 71 -12.24 1.01 -16.63
N GLU A 72 -13.03 0.91 -17.69
CA GLU A 72 -14.27 0.14 -17.67
C GLU A 72 -13.93 -1.35 -17.58
N LYS A 73 -14.67 -2.10 -16.76
CA LYS A 73 -14.42 -3.54 -16.58
C LYS A 73 -14.50 -4.31 -17.91
N THR A 74 -15.44 -3.98 -18.78
CA THR A 74 -15.58 -4.64 -20.09
C THR A 74 -14.37 -4.40 -20.96
N GLU A 75 -13.82 -3.19 -20.97
CA GLU A 75 -12.61 -2.84 -21.72
C GLU A 75 -11.38 -3.58 -21.20
N VAL A 76 -11.21 -3.69 -19.87
CA VAL A 76 -10.12 -4.50 -19.26
C VAL A 76 -10.19 -5.97 -19.69
N ILE A 77 -11.40 -6.54 -19.76
CA ILE A 77 -11.58 -7.93 -20.17
C ILE A 77 -11.32 -8.09 -21.68
N GLU A 78 -11.86 -7.20 -22.50
CA GLU A 78 -11.72 -7.25 -23.97
C GLU A 78 -10.29 -6.99 -24.46
N SER A 79 -9.54 -6.14 -23.75
CA SER A 79 -8.11 -5.90 -24.01
C SER A 79 -7.19 -7.04 -23.57
N GLY A 80 -7.69 -7.96 -22.74
CA GLY A 80 -6.91 -9.07 -22.19
C GLY A 80 -6.10 -8.72 -20.93
N ASP A 81 -6.35 -7.57 -20.32
CA ASP A 81 -5.60 -7.08 -19.15
C ASP A 81 -6.12 -7.59 -17.80
N TRP A 82 -7.21 -8.36 -17.78
CA TRP A 82 -7.83 -8.85 -16.54
C TRP A 82 -6.82 -9.55 -15.61
N ASP A 83 -6.02 -10.46 -16.17
CA ASP A 83 -5.04 -11.22 -15.39
C ASP A 83 -3.85 -10.34 -14.94
N ASN A 84 -3.50 -9.32 -15.72
CA ASN A 84 -2.47 -8.34 -15.35
C ASN A 84 -2.90 -7.54 -14.12
N LEU A 85 -4.11 -6.97 -14.13
CA LEU A 85 -4.64 -6.20 -13.01
C LEU A 85 -4.83 -7.06 -11.76
N GLN A 86 -5.25 -8.33 -11.92
CA GLN A 86 -5.31 -9.27 -10.82
C GLN A 86 -3.91 -9.51 -10.22
N ASN A 87 -2.90 -9.72 -11.07
CA ASN A 87 -1.51 -9.89 -10.62
C ASN A 87 -1.00 -8.64 -9.89
N ASN A 88 -1.22 -7.44 -10.42
CA ASN A 88 -0.85 -6.19 -9.75
C ASN A 88 -1.52 -6.05 -8.38
N PHE A 89 -2.82 -6.42 -8.26
CA PHE A 89 -3.51 -6.43 -6.97
C PHE A 89 -2.88 -7.40 -5.97
N MET A 90 -2.50 -8.61 -6.41
CA MET A 90 -1.88 -9.59 -5.53
C MET A 90 -0.48 -9.16 -5.07
N LEU A 91 0.31 -8.52 -5.95
CA LEU A 91 1.62 -7.97 -5.59
C LEU A 91 1.50 -6.82 -4.57
N LYS A 92 0.46 -6.00 -4.67
CA LYS A 92 0.13 -4.99 -3.65
C LYS A 92 -0.17 -5.61 -2.28
N VAL A 93 -0.92 -6.71 -2.26
CA VAL A 93 -1.19 -7.48 -1.03
C VAL A 93 0.11 -8.09 -0.47
N GLU A 94 0.99 -8.59 -1.33
CA GLU A 94 2.29 -9.11 -0.94
C GLU A 94 3.19 -8.03 -0.31
N ALA A 95 3.29 -6.84 -0.92
CA ALA A 95 4.04 -5.72 -0.36
C ALA A 95 3.52 -5.27 1.03
N CYS A 96 2.19 -5.36 1.24
CA CYS A 96 1.56 -5.16 2.54
C CYS A 96 2.01 -6.24 3.56
N ASN A 97 2.01 -7.51 3.16
CA ASN A 97 2.50 -8.61 4.01
C ASN A 97 3.99 -8.46 4.36
N HIS A 98 4.84 -8.05 3.42
CA HIS A 98 6.25 -7.75 3.69
C HIS A 98 6.41 -6.65 4.74
N THR A 99 5.56 -5.63 4.67
CA THR A 99 5.54 -4.54 5.67
C THR A 99 5.09 -5.03 7.04
N ALA A 100 4.03 -5.84 7.10
CA ALA A 100 3.55 -6.44 8.35
C ALA A 100 4.60 -7.36 8.99
N ARG A 101 5.31 -8.16 8.18
CA ARG A 101 6.43 -8.98 8.64
C ARG A 101 7.54 -8.11 9.23
N ALA A 102 7.99 -7.09 8.50
CA ALA A 102 9.07 -6.22 8.95
C ALA A 102 8.74 -5.47 10.26
N LEU A 103 7.49 -5.04 10.44
CA LEU A 103 7.02 -4.45 11.70
C LEU A 103 7.08 -5.48 12.85
N THR A 104 6.63 -6.72 12.58
CA THR A 104 6.61 -7.80 13.58
C THR A 104 8.02 -8.22 14.00
N GLU A 105 8.94 -8.32 13.05
CA GLU A 105 10.37 -8.59 13.30
C GLU A 105 11.02 -7.50 14.16
N LYS A 106 10.51 -6.26 14.08
CA LYS A 106 10.91 -5.13 14.93
C LYS A 106 10.21 -5.10 16.30
N GLY A 107 9.41 -6.12 16.62
CA GLY A 107 8.67 -6.23 17.89
C GLY A 107 7.39 -5.40 17.96
N LEU A 108 6.93 -4.83 16.84
CA LEU A 108 5.66 -4.12 16.77
C LEU A 108 4.54 -5.10 16.43
N SER A 109 3.59 -5.27 17.35
CA SER A 109 2.42 -6.13 17.17
C SER A 109 1.25 -5.38 16.55
N PHE A 110 0.36 -6.11 15.86
CA PHE A 110 -0.86 -5.57 15.28
C PHE A 110 -2.10 -6.32 15.79
N VAL A 111 -3.23 -5.62 15.83
CA VAL A 111 -4.53 -6.21 16.13
C VAL A 111 -5.25 -6.48 14.83
N ALA A 112 -5.48 -7.75 14.50
CA ALA A 112 -6.26 -8.13 13.33
C ALA A 112 -7.73 -7.67 13.48
N ALA A 113 -8.36 -7.30 12.36
CA ALA A 113 -9.77 -6.91 12.34
C ALA A 113 -10.68 -8.12 12.68
N GLN A 114 -11.12 -8.20 13.92
CA GLN A 114 -11.84 -9.37 14.48
C GLN A 114 -13.18 -9.71 13.81
N LYS A 115 -13.73 -8.81 12.98
CA LYS A 115 -15.03 -8.95 12.33
C LYS A 115 -14.97 -8.93 10.79
N LEU A 116 -13.78 -9.00 10.18
CA LEU A 116 -13.61 -8.81 8.73
C LEU A 116 -14.38 -9.83 7.86
N HIS A 117 -14.60 -11.04 8.37
CA HIS A 117 -15.25 -12.15 7.64
C HIS A 117 -16.46 -12.75 8.38
N ARG A 118 -17.09 -11.98 9.27
CA ARG A 118 -18.33 -12.40 9.94
C ARG A 118 -19.56 -11.96 9.17
#